data_AF-V4RJF5-F1
#
_entry.id   AF-V4RJF5-F1
#
_cell.length_a   1.000
_cell.length_b   1.000
_cell.length_c   1.000
_cell.angle_alpha   90.00
_cell.angle_beta   90.00
_cell.angle_gamma   90.00
#
_symmetry.space_group_name_H-M   'P 1'
#
loop_
_entity.id
_entity.type
_entity.pdbx_description
1 polymer ?
#
loop_
_entity_poly.entity_id
_entity_poly.type
_entity_poly.pdbx_seq_one_letter_code
_entity_poly.pdbx_strand_id
1 'polypeptide(L)'
;MLRPRVDRPSALAPALVILSALALAGCDTQAGRDFNQSTRGLGAFVFGTPGEDDPVPIDPNAPALRPAIACPPMAVRDGTETHRVYARGHDGDPAYLIYQGSISRTARECTFEGTGAVAIKYGVAGRVILGPAGQPGTFQMPVRTAFVRPGGQAVWSKGSTVSVTVPQGENSADYSYVEQAGAYQIPAEDIINHYVIYTGFDDRSGR
;
A
#
# COMPACT_ATOMS: atom_id res chain seq x y z
N MET A 1 -42.19 -39.66 27.03
CA MET A 1 -41.33 -38.49 27.33
C MET A 1 -41.63 -37.44 26.26
N LEU A 2 -42.66 -36.61 26.43
CA LEU A 2 -42.61 -35.25 27.00
C LEU A 2 -41.44 -34.37 26.52
N ARG A 3 -41.69 -33.57 25.48
CA ARG A 3 -41.67 -32.09 25.54
C ARG A 3 -42.11 -31.48 24.19
N PRO A 4 -43.22 -30.74 24.16
CA PRO A 4 -43.41 -29.68 23.19
C PRO A 4 -43.58 -28.32 23.88
N ARG A 5 -43.57 -27.29 23.01
CA ARG A 5 -43.99 -25.89 23.17
C ARG A 5 -42.93 -24.86 23.55
N VAL A 6 -42.48 -24.25 22.46
CA VAL A 6 -42.20 -22.82 22.23
C VAL A 6 -43.16 -21.93 23.01
N ASP A 7 -42.58 -21.05 23.83
CA ASP A 7 -43.22 -19.88 24.42
C ASP A 7 -42.72 -18.63 23.70
N ARG A 8 -43.63 -17.75 23.27
CA ARG A 8 -43.71 -16.41 23.84
C ARG A 8 -44.97 -15.65 23.40
N PRO A 9 -45.61 -14.90 24.32
CA PRO A 9 -46.97 -14.41 24.19
C PRO A 9 -47.08 -13.05 23.47
N SER A 10 -48.20 -12.92 22.76
CA SER A 10 -48.81 -11.67 22.30
C SER A 10 -49.64 -11.03 23.41
N ALA A 11 -49.55 -9.70 23.54
CA ALA A 11 -50.53 -8.78 24.15
C ALA A 11 -49.84 -7.41 24.32
N LEU A 12 -50.42 -6.23 24.20
CA LEU A 12 -51.77 -5.70 23.95
C LEU A 12 -51.52 -4.19 23.69
N ALA A 13 -52.26 -3.58 22.75
CA ALA A 13 -52.36 -2.12 22.57
C ALA A 13 -53.47 -1.54 23.49
N PRO A 14 -53.97 -0.27 23.39
CA PRO A 14 -53.44 1.04 22.93
C PRO A 14 -53.80 2.19 23.94
N ALA A 15 -53.77 3.47 23.48
CA ALA A 15 -54.44 4.69 24.01
C ALA A 15 -53.67 5.55 25.05
N LEU A 16 -53.69 6.90 25.10
CA LEU A 16 -54.22 8.03 24.30
C LEU A 16 -53.81 9.34 25.05
N VAL A 17 -53.76 10.50 24.36
CA VAL A 17 -53.77 11.92 24.87
C VAL A 17 -52.45 12.39 25.54
N ILE A 18 -51.78 13.49 25.19
CA ILE A 18 -52.23 14.89 25.30
C ILE A 18 -51.49 15.83 24.31
N LEU A 19 -52.33 16.69 23.75
CA LEU A 19 -52.11 17.86 22.91
C LEU A 19 -51.42 19.00 23.70
N SER A 20 -50.28 19.52 23.25
CA SER A 20 -49.80 20.85 23.64
C SER A 20 -48.99 21.50 22.53
N ALA A 21 -49.51 22.63 22.05
CA ALA A 21 -49.03 23.39 20.92
C ALA A 21 -48.25 24.63 21.40
N LEU A 22 -47.26 25.04 20.58
CA LEU A 22 -46.60 26.35 20.47
C LEU A 22 -45.69 26.85 21.62
N ALA A 23 -44.37 26.83 21.34
CA ALA A 23 -43.53 28.03 21.39
C ALA A 23 -42.37 27.90 20.39
N LEU A 24 -42.47 28.65 19.29
CA LEU A 24 -41.43 28.94 18.31
C LEU A 24 -40.48 30.01 18.89
N ALA A 25 -39.17 29.75 18.96
CA ALA A 25 -38.05 30.69 18.73
C ALA A 25 -36.78 30.22 19.47
N GLY A 26 -35.84 29.63 18.73
CA GLY A 26 -34.46 29.39 19.17
C GLY A 26 -33.57 29.34 17.94
N CYS A 27 -32.83 30.41 17.70
CA CYS A 27 -31.91 30.55 16.57
C CYS A 27 -30.68 29.67 16.75
N ASP A 28 -30.56 28.59 15.98
CA ASP A 28 -29.28 27.93 15.76
C ASP A 28 -28.57 28.63 14.59
N THR A 29 -27.62 29.50 14.92
CA THR A 29 -26.82 30.26 13.92
C THR A 29 -25.39 29.75 13.91
N GLN A 30 -25.20 28.45 13.67
CA GLN A 30 -23.87 27.85 13.49
C GLN A 30 -23.76 26.84 12.34
N ALA A 31 -24.77 26.73 11.47
CA ALA A 31 -24.71 25.87 10.28
C ALA A 31 -24.45 26.61 8.95
N GLY A 32 -24.25 27.93 8.97
CA GLY A 32 -24.13 28.76 7.75
C GLY A 32 -22.78 29.44 7.53
N ARG A 33 -21.81 29.31 8.44
CA ARG A 33 -20.50 29.98 8.32
C ARG A 33 -19.38 29.10 7.76
N ASP A 34 -19.52 27.79 7.84
CA ASP A 34 -18.46 26.87 7.38
C ASP A 34 -18.56 26.49 5.89
N PHE A 35 -19.73 26.68 5.26
CA PHE A 35 -19.88 26.44 3.82
C PHE A 35 -19.32 27.59 2.95
N ASN A 36 -19.03 28.76 3.54
CA ASN A 36 -18.60 29.94 2.79
C ASN A 36 -17.09 29.96 2.52
N GLN A 37 -16.28 29.27 3.33
CA GLN A 37 -14.82 29.32 3.15
C GLN A 37 -14.33 28.44 1.98
N SER A 38 -15.01 27.32 1.71
CA SER A 38 -14.62 26.41 0.62
C SER A 38 -15.13 26.83 -0.76
N THR A 39 -16.27 27.51 -0.84
CA THR A 39 -16.83 27.98 -2.13
C THR A 39 -16.26 29.33 -2.58
N ARG A 40 -15.75 30.16 -1.65
CA ARG A 40 -15.01 31.38 -2.00
C ARG A 40 -13.71 31.10 -2.76
N GLY A 41 -13.01 30.01 -2.42
CA GLY A 41 -11.80 29.59 -3.14
C GLY A 41 -12.12 29.16 -4.57
N LEU A 42 -13.10 28.27 -4.76
CA LEU A 42 -13.46 27.74 -6.08
C LEU A 42 -14.11 28.79 -7.00
N GLY A 43 -14.90 29.71 -6.46
CA GLY A 43 -15.48 30.82 -7.24
C GLY A 43 -14.43 31.81 -7.74
N ALA A 44 -13.42 32.13 -6.92
CA ALA A 44 -12.33 33.05 -7.27
C ALA A 44 -11.37 32.49 -8.34
N PHE A 45 -11.22 31.17 -8.44
CA PHE A 45 -10.44 30.53 -9.50
C PHE A 45 -11.15 30.47 -10.86
N VAL A 46 -12.50 30.50 -10.88
CA VAL A 46 -13.30 30.36 -12.12
C VAL A 46 -13.76 31.72 -12.66
N PHE A 47 -14.12 32.65 -11.78
CA PHE A 47 -14.57 33.99 -12.14
C PHE A 47 -13.70 34.98 -11.34
N GLY A 48 -12.60 35.45 -11.94
CA GLY A 48 -11.65 36.34 -11.28
C GLY A 48 -12.34 37.44 -10.48
N THR A 49 -11.93 37.62 -9.22
CA THR A 49 -12.50 38.63 -8.33
C THR A 49 -12.12 40.04 -8.80
N PRO A 50 -13.07 40.96 -9.00
CA PRO A 50 -12.75 42.36 -9.24
C PRO A 50 -12.38 43.01 -7.90
N GLY A 51 -11.10 43.33 -7.74
CA GLY A 51 -10.58 44.10 -6.61
C GLY A 51 -10.15 43.25 -5.42
N GLU A 52 -8.87 42.92 -5.39
CA GLU A 52 -7.93 43.21 -4.28
C GLU A 52 -6.59 42.61 -4.74
N ASP A 53 -5.76 43.41 -5.42
CA ASP A 53 -4.34 43.09 -5.66
C ASP A 53 -3.57 43.25 -4.34
N ASP A 54 -3.98 42.52 -3.30
CA ASP A 54 -3.13 42.34 -2.14
C ASP A 54 -2.13 41.23 -2.49
N PRO A 55 -0.84 41.55 -2.70
CA PRO A 55 0.16 40.52 -2.88
C PRO A 55 0.16 39.69 -1.61
N VAL A 56 -0.17 38.40 -1.74
CA VAL A 56 0.04 37.43 -0.65
C VAL A 56 1.47 37.64 -0.14
N PRO A 57 1.67 38.03 1.13
CA PRO A 57 3.00 38.31 1.64
C PRO A 57 3.85 37.04 1.55
N ILE A 58 4.79 37.02 0.61
CA ILE A 58 5.81 35.97 0.55
C ILE A 58 6.79 36.32 1.68
N ASP A 59 6.70 35.62 2.81
CA ASP A 59 7.67 35.77 3.90
C ASP A 59 9.06 35.39 3.37
N PRO A 60 10.01 36.35 3.24
CA PRO A 60 11.36 36.07 2.77
C PRO A 60 12.16 35.19 3.74
N ASN A 61 11.68 35.03 4.97
CA ASN A 61 12.22 34.14 5.99
C ASN A 61 11.44 32.83 6.13
N ALA A 62 10.42 32.59 5.29
CA ALA A 62 9.79 31.29 5.22
C ALA A 62 10.88 30.25 4.95
N PRO A 63 10.95 29.15 5.73
CA PRO A 63 11.86 28.05 5.40
C PRO A 63 11.62 27.67 3.95
N ALA A 64 12.70 27.58 3.16
CA ALA A 64 12.61 27.11 1.79
C ALA A 64 11.73 25.86 1.77
N LEU A 65 10.68 25.87 0.94
CA LEU A 65 9.75 24.76 0.81
C LEU A 65 10.57 23.55 0.38
N ARG A 66 11.02 22.74 1.36
CA ARG A 66 11.76 21.52 1.06
C ARG A 66 10.80 20.69 0.23
N PRO A 67 11.19 20.24 -0.99
CA PRO A 67 10.34 19.33 -1.74
C PRO A 67 9.98 18.20 -0.79
N ALA A 68 8.68 17.89 -0.68
CA ALA A 68 8.18 16.88 0.24
C ALA A 68 9.06 15.64 0.09
N ILE A 69 9.82 15.33 1.15
CA ILE A 69 10.79 14.24 1.11
C ILE A 69 9.95 12.97 1.03
N ALA A 70 9.86 12.39 -0.16
CA ALA A 70 9.00 11.27 -0.45
C ALA A 70 9.83 9.99 -0.46
N CYS A 71 9.23 8.89 -0.03
CA CYS A 71 9.85 7.58 -0.23
C CYS A 71 10.16 7.36 -1.72
N PRO A 72 11.33 6.80 -2.05
CA PRO A 72 11.62 6.30 -3.39
C PRO A 72 10.48 5.42 -3.92
N PRO A 73 10.15 5.50 -5.21
CA PRO A 73 9.30 4.49 -5.84
C PRO A 73 9.93 3.10 -5.68
N MET A 74 9.06 2.12 -5.52
CA MET A 74 9.42 0.70 -5.55
C MET A 74 8.77 0.07 -6.76
N ALA A 75 9.54 -0.71 -7.53
CA ALA A 75 9.08 -1.39 -8.73
C ALA A 75 9.60 -2.83 -8.76
N VAL A 76 8.85 -3.71 -9.40
CA VAL A 76 9.37 -5.04 -9.75
C VAL A 76 10.25 -4.87 -10.99
N ARG A 77 11.41 -5.50 -11.02
CA ARG A 77 12.33 -5.43 -12.16
C ARG A 77 11.77 -6.29 -13.30
N ASP A 78 11.75 -5.70 -14.49
CA ASP A 78 11.24 -6.35 -15.69
C ASP A 78 11.85 -7.74 -15.91
N GLY A 79 10.98 -8.72 -16.16
CA GLY A 79 11.37 -10.12 -16.41
C GLY A 79 11.65 -10.93 -15.16
N THR A 80 11.51 -10.34 -13.97
CA THR A 80 11.73 -11.02 -12.67
C THR A 80 10.47 -11.05 -11.79
N GLU A 81 9.30 -10.83 -12.39
CA GLU A 81 8.00 -10.81 -11.71
C GLU A 81 7.49 -12.22 -11.39
N THR A 82 7.96 -13.22 -12.15
CA THR A 82 7.56 -14.61 -12.01
C THR A 82 8.76 -15.53 -11.82
N HIS A 83 8.61 -16.53 -10.96
CA HIS A 83 9.59 -17.60 -10.76
C HIS A 83 8.93 -18.93 -11.05
N ARG A 84 9.51 -19.71 -11.96
CA ARG A 84 8.98 -21.01 -12.37
C ARG A 84 10.01 -22.08 -12.09
N VAL A 85 9.56 -23.17 -11.48
CA VAL A 85 10.38 -24.37 -11.28
C VAL A 85 9.74 -25.53 -11.98
N TYR A 86 10.54 -26.25 -12.76
CA TYR A 86 10.13 -27.39 -13.56
C TYR A 86 10.72 -28.68 -12.98
N ALA A 87 10.12 -29.81 -13.34
CA ALA A 87 10.73 -31.11 -13.07
C ALA A 87 12.10 -31.20 -13.77
N ARG A 88 13.04 -31.88 -13.10
CA ARG A 88 14.42 -32.01 -13.59
C ARG A 88 14.44 -32.57 -15.02
N GLY A 89 15.08 -31.85 -15.94
CA GLY A 89 15.20 -32.23 -17.35
C GLY A 89 14.06 -31.78 -18.25
N HIS A 90 13.09 -31.03 -17.71
CA HIS A 90 11.92 -30.52 -18.44
C HIS A 90 11.80 -28.99 -18.36
N ASP A 91 12.95 -28.30 -18.36
CA ASP A 91 12.99 -26.84 -18.25
C ASP A 91 12.21 -26.18 -19.39
N GLY A 92 11.25 -25.33 -19.01
CA GLY A 92 10.40 -24.60 -19.95
C GLY A 92 9.18 -25.37 -20.45
N ASP A 93 9.01 -26.65 -20.12
CA ASP A 93 7.82 -27.42 -20.51
C ASP A 93 6.67 -27.20 -19.50
N PRO A 94 5.55 -26.57 -19.90
CA PRO A 94 4.43 -26.30 -19.01
C PRO A 94 3.79 -27.55 -18.39
N ALA A 95 3.88 -28.71 -19.05
CA ALA A 95 3.34 -29.98 -18.51
C ALA A 95 4.12 -30.46 -17.28
N TYR A 96 5.37 -30.02 -17.12
CA TYR A 96 6.27 -30.39 -16.05
C TYR A 96 6.52 -29.25 -15.05
N LEU A 97 5.71 -28.19 -15.10
CA LEU A 97 5.77 -27.11 -14.12
C LEU A 97 5.42 -27.66 -12.73
N ILE A 98 6.33 -27.51 -11.77
CA ILE A 98 6.11 -27.85 -10.36
C ILE A 98 5.33 -26.72 -9.70
N TYR A 99 5.84 -25.50 -9.80
CA TYR A 99 5.15 -24.32 -9.28
C TYR A 99 5.56 -23.05 -10.00
N GLN A 100 4.69 -22.04 -9.92
CA GLN A 100 4.96 -20.67 -10.33
C GLN A 100 4.71 -19.71 -9.17
N GLY A 101 5.73 -18.99 -8.75
CA GLY A 101 5.63 -17.81 -7.90
C GLY A 101 5.41 -16.55 -8.73
N SER A 102 4.66 -15.58 -8.19
CA SER A 102 4.42 -14.28 -8.80
C SER A 102 4.47 -13.18 -7.75
N ILE A 103 5.11 -12.05 -8.07
CA ILE A 103 5.06 -10.83 -7.28
C ILE A 103 3.98 -9.93 -7.87
N SER A 104 2.96 -9.59 -7.09
CA SER A 104 1.82 -8.78 -7.56
C SER A 104 1.71 -7.43 -6.86
N ARG A 105 2.31 -7.30 -5.68
CA ARG A 105 2.30 -6.06 -4.89
C ARG A 105 3.65 -5.79 -4.25
N THR A 106 3.98 -4.51 -4.13
CA THR A 106 5.15 -4.01 -3.44
C THR A 106 4.74 -2.92 -2.45
N ALA A 107 5.43 -2.84 -1.32
CA ALA A 107 5.21 -1.84 -0.29
C ALA A 107 6.54 -1.21 0.12
N ARG A 108 6.52 0.08 0.45
CA ARG A 108 7.68 0.78 1.01
C ARG A 108 7.25 1.77 2.08
N GLU A 109 8.07 1.87 3.11
CA GLU A 109 7.95 2.79 4.23
C GLU A 109 9.36 3.35 4.49
N CYS A 110 9.47 4.66 4.69
CA CYS A 110 10.75 5.31 4.93
C CYS A 110 10.65 6.26 6.10
N THR A 111 11.66 6.21 6.94
CA THR A 111 11.84 7.16 8.04
C THR A 111 13.00 8.06 7.68
N PHE A 112 12.72 9.36 7.59
CA PHE A 112 13.71 10.38 7.33
C PHE A 112 14.29 10.90 8.64
N GLU A 113 15.59 10.79 8.79
CA GLU A 113 16.31 11.33 9.92
C GLU A 113 16.77 12.76 9.60
N GLY A 114 16.79 13.65 10.61
CA GLY A 114 17.12 15.07 10.42
C GLY A 114 18.54 15.35 9.89
N THR A 115 19.38 14.31 9.80
CA THR A 115 20.75 14.32 9.27
C THR A 115 20.83 14.03 7.76
N GLY A 116 19.70 13.79 7.08
CA GLY A 116 19.68 13.41 5.65
C GLY A 116 19.80 11.90 5.41
N ALA A 117 19.77 11.10 6.47
CA ALA A 117 19.68 9.64 6.36
C ALA A 117 18.22 9.20 6.12
N VAL A 118 18.07 8.12 5.37
CA VAL A 118 16.79 7.44 5.16
C VAL A 118 16.89 5.98 5.60
N ALA A 119 16.02 5.56 6.51
CA ALA A 119 15.82 4.16 6.82
C ALA A 119 14.66 3.62 5.97
N ILE A 120 14.89 2.54 5.22
CA ILE A 120 13.93 2.00 4.27
C ILE A 120 13.42 0.64 4.76
N LYS A 121 12.11 0.49 4.88
CA LYS A 121 11.45 -0.81 5.04
C LYS A 121 10.67 -1.11 3.78
N TYR A 122 10.87 -2.28 3.22
CA TYR A 122 10.24 -2.69 1.97
C TYR A 122 9.53 -4.03 2.13
N GLY A 123 8.53 -4.25 1.31
CA GLY A 123 7.78 -5.49 1.31
C GLY A 123 7.36 -5.89 -0.09
N VAL A 124 7.22 -7.20 -0.27
CA VAL A 124 6.69 -7.81 -1.49
C VAL A 124 5.57 -8.76 -1.10
N ALA A 125 4.53 -8.82 -1.92
CA ALA A 125 3.46 -9.76 -1.77
C ALA A 125 3.07 -10.35 -3.12
N GLY A 126 2.55 -11.56 -3.06
CA GLY A 126 2.42 -12.38 -4.25
C GLY A 126 1.65 -13.66 -3.99
N ARG A 127 1.72 -14.55 -4.98
CA ARG A 127 1.05 -15.85 -4.95
C ARG A 127 1.94 -16.93 -5.54
N VAL A 128 1.90 -18.10 -4.92
CA VAL A 128 2.41 -19.36 -5.47
C VAL A 128 1.25 -20.18 -6.00
N ILE A 129 1.38 -20.72 -7.20
CA ILE A 129 0.41 -21.61 -7.84
C ILE A 129 1.14 -22.90 -8.22
N LEU A 130 0.54 -24.05 -7.90
CA LEU A 130 1.05 -25.36 -8.30
C LEU A 130 0.81 -25.58 -9.80
N GLY A 131 1.81 -26.13 -10.49
CA GLY A 131 1.66 -26.61 -11.86
C GLY A 131 1.22 -28.08 -11.92
N PRO A 132 1.05 -28.64 -13.12
CA PRO A 132 0.56 -30.02 -13.29
C PRO A 132 1.45 -31.09 -12.64
N ALA A 133 2.76 -30.84 -12.55
CA ALA A 133 3.72 -31.72 -11.87
C ALA A 133 3.95 -31.33 -10.40
N GLY A 134 3.27 -30.30 -9.90
CA GLY A 134 3.36 -29.81 -8.54
C GLY A 134 2.52 -30.62 -7.57
N GLN A 135 2.94 -30.63 -6.30
CA GLN A 135 2.17 -31.17 -5.18
C GLN A 135 2.20 -30.17 -4.01
N PRO A 136 1.19 -30.15 -3.13
CA PRO A 136 1.19 -29.28 -1.96
C PRO A 136 2.45 -29.47 -1.09
N GLY A 137 2.97 -28.37 -0.54
CA GLY A 137 4.22 -28.36 0.21
C GLY A 137 4.77 -26.96 0.44
N THR A 138 5.99 -26.89 0.97
CA THR A 138 6.70 -25.62 1.20
C THR A 138 7.65 -25.35 0.04
N PHE A 139 7.52 -24.16 -0.55
CA PHE A 139 8.34 -23.66 -1.64
C PHE A 139 9.21 -22.50 -1.17
N GLN A 140 10.46 -22.48 -1.62
CA GLN A 140 11.43 -21.43 -1.33
C GLN A 140 11.72 -20.66 -2.61
N MET A 141 11.43 -19.37 -2.60
CA MET A 141 11.63 -18.51 -3.77
C MET A 141 12.71 -17.47 -3.46
N PRO A 142 13.78 -17.40 -4.26
CA PRO A 142 14.81 -16.38 -4.10
C PRO A 142 14.30 -15.04 -4.62
N VAL A 143 14.35 -14.00 -3.78
CA VAL A 143 13.98 -12.62 -4.13
C VAL A 143 15.20 -11.73 -3.91
N ARG A 144 15.52 -10.89 -4.89
CA ARG A 144 16.53 -9.85 -4.78
C ARG A 144 15.87 -8.48 -4.76
N THR A 145 16.29 -7.64 -3.82
CA THR A 145 15.91 -6.23 -3.76
C THR A 145 17.15 -5.37 -3.82
N ALA A 146 17.12 -4.28 -4.59
CA ALA A 146 18.22 -3.35 -4.75
C ALA A 146 17.72 -1.91 -4.65
N PHE A 147 18.48 -1.07 -3.98
CA PHE A 147 18.26 0.38 -3.97
C PHE A 147 19.24 1.02 -4.93
N VAL A 148 18.73 1.78 -5.89
CA VAL A 148 19.47 2.19 -7.09
C VAL A 148 19.44 3.70 -7.23
N ARG A 149 20.62 4.28 -7.49
CA ARG A 149 20.82 5.69 -7.77
C ARG A 149 20.26 6.05 -9.16
N PRO A 150 20.03 7.35 -9.40
CA PRO A 150 19.95 7.87 -10.77
C PRO A 150 21.15 7.38 -11.59
N GLY A 151 20.92 6.95 -12.83
CA GLY A 151 21.97 6.37 -13.68
C GLY A 151 22.22 4.87 -13.49
N GLY A 152 21.51 4.20 -12.57
CA GLY A 152 21.45 2.73 -12.53
C GLY A 152 22.46 2.04 -11.61
N GLN A 153 23.31 2.78 -10.92
CA GLN A 153 24.24 2.20 -9.95
C GLN A 153 23.51 1.77 -8.67
N ALA A 154 23.63 0.50 -8.29
CA ALA A 154 23.10 0.02 -7.02
C ALA A 154 23.88 0.60 -5.84
N VAL A 155 23.17 1.24 -4.91
CA VAL A 155 23.68 1.59 -3.57
C VAL A 155 23.89 0.31 -2.75
N TRP A 156 22.88 -0.56 -2.77
CA TRP A 156 22.93 -1.87 -2.16
C TRP A 156 22.05 -2.85 -2.94
N SER A 157 22.34 -4.13 -2.76
CA SER A 157 21.57 -5.25 -3.31
C SER A 157 21.55 -6.39 -2.30
N LYS A 158 20.36 -6.80 -1.88
CA LYS A 158 20.14 -7.87 -0.90
C LYS A 158 19.34 -9.01 -1.52
N GLY A 159 19.84 -10.23 -1.38
CA GLY A 159 19.12 -11.46 -1.69
C GLY A 159 18.47 -12.03 -0.42
N SER A 160 17.23 -12.49 -0.55
CA SER A 160 16.42 -13.09 0.50
C SER A 160 15.69 -14.33 -0.05
N THR A 161 15.31 -15.25 0.83
CA THR A 161 14.49 -16.41 0.46
C THR A 161 13.11 -16.27 1.09
N VAL A 162 12.07 -16.31 0.26
CA VAL A 162 10.68 -16.26 0.69
C VAL A 162 10.12 -17.68 0.73
N SER A 163 9.72 -18.14 1.91
CA SER A 163 9.11 -19.46 2.12
C SER A 163 7.59 -19.36 2.12
N VAL A 164 6.93 -20.20 1.32
CA VAL A 164 5.47 -20.24 1.19
C VAL A 164 5.00 -21.68 1.27
N THR A 165 3.99 -21.94 2.09
CA THR A 165 3.40 -23.27 2.21
C THR A 165 2.05 -23.30 1.51
N VAL A 166 1.91 -24.20 0.54
CA VAL A 166 0.61 -24.55 -0.06
C VAL A 166 0.03 -25.73 0.75
N PRO A 167 -1.12 -25.54 1.44
CA PRO A 167 -1.74 -26.60 2.23
C PRO A 167 -2.21 -27.79 1.40
N GLN A 168 -2.36 -28.95 2.04
CA GLN A 168 -2.96 -30.13 1.41
C GLN A 168 -4.39 -29.81 0.93
N GLY A 169 -4.72 -30.24 -0.29
CA GLY A 169 -6.01 -29.97 -0.93
C GLY A 169 -6.12 -28.60 -1.61
N GLU A 170 -5.12 -27.73 -1.46
CA GLU A 170 -5.04 -26.43 -2.14
C GLU A 170 -4.05 -26.46 -3.32
N ASN A 171 -4.32 -25.64 -4.33
CA ASN A 171 -3.44 -25.49 -5.50
C ASN A 171 -2.68 -24.16 -5.53
N SER A 172 -2.88 -23.30 -4.53
CA SER A 172 -2.18 -22.02 -4.44
C SER A 172 -2.14 -21.49 -3.02
N ALA A 173 -1.19 -20.58 -2.76
CA ALA A 173 -1.12 -19.83 -1.51
C ALA A 173 -0.61 -18.41 -1.76
N ASP A 174 -1.19 -17.44 -1.04
CA ASP A 174 -0.68 -16.07 -1.01
C ASP A 174 0.50 -15.94 -0.05
N TYR A 175 1.37 -14.98 -0.31
CA TYR A 175 2.49 -14.67 0.57
C TYR A 175 2.75 -13.17 0.67
N SER A 176 3.39 -12.79 1.77
CA SER A 176 3.94 -11.47 1.99
C SER A 176 5.27 -11.58 2.74
N TYR A 177 6.26 -10.82 2.30
CA TYR A 177 7.57 -10.73 2.90
C TYR A 177 7.92 -9.27 3.11
N VAL A 178 8.46 -8.94 4.29
CA VAL A 178 8.82 -7.58 4.69
C VAL A 178 10.23 -7.60 5.25
N GLU A 179 11.04 -6.64 4.84
CA GLU A 179 12.44 -6.53 5.24
C GLU A 179 12.76 -5.07 5.59
N GLN A 180 13.52 -4.89 6.65
CA GLN A 180 14.06 -3.58 7.02
C GLN A 180 15.47 -3.45 6.46
N ALA A 181 15.65 -2.57 5.48
CA ALA A 181 16.98 -2.15 5.06
C ALA A 181 17.59 -1.24 6.13
N GLY A 182 18.92 -1.22 6.20
CA GLY A 182 19.63 -0.27 7.05
C GLY A 182 19.40 1.18 6.61
N ALA A 183 19.80 2.12 7.46
CA ALA A 183 19.80 3.53 7.11
C ALA A 183 20.87 3.81 6.05
N TYR A 184 20.54 4.69 5.10
CA TYR A 184 21.46 5.15 4.07
C TYR A 184 21.54 6.68 4.07
N GLN A 185 22.77 7.20 4.03
CA GLN A 185 23.01 8.63 3.93
C GLN A 185 22.89 9.07 2.47
N ILE A 186 21.91 9.92 2.18
CA ILE A 186 21.76 10.53 0.85
C ILE A 186 22.83 11.64 0.72
N PRO A 187 23.67 11.62 -0.34
CA PRO A 187 24.58 12.73 -0.62
C PRO A 187 23.82 14.05 -0.76
N ALA A 188 24.43 15.16 -0.35
CA ALA A 188 23.74 16.46 -0.30
C ALA A 188 23.34 16.99 -1.69
N GLU A 189 24.06 16.55 -2.72
CA GLU A 189 23.82 16.84 -4.14
C GLU A 189 22.69 15.99 -4.76
N ASP A 190 22.28 14.91 -4.10
CA ASP A 190 21.31 13.96 -4.61
C ASP A 190 19.91 14.22 -4.06
N ILE A 191 18.89 13.91 -4.87
CA ILE A 191 17.48 13.99 -4.48
C ILE A 191 16.96 12.55 -4.34
N ILE A 192 16.51 12.19 -3.12
CA ILE A 192 16.05 10.82 -2.84
C ILE A 192 14.93 10.34 -3.78
N ASN A 193 14.07 11.25 -4.23
CA ASN A 193 12.95 10.94 -5.13
C ASN A 193 13.41 10.40 -6.50
N HIS A 194 14.68 10.58 -6.88
CA HIS A 194 15.23 10.03 -8.12
C HIS A 194 15.82 8.63 -7.97
N TYR A 195 15.90 8.12 -6.73
CA TYR A 195 16.29 6.74 -6.48
C TYR A 195 15.11 5.81 -6.72
N VAL A 196 15.41 4.54 -6.97
CA VAL A 196 14.39 3.51 -7.15
C VAL A 196 14.75 2.28 -6.34
N ILE A 197 13.76 1.66 -5.70
CA ILE A 197 13.89 0.33 -5.09
C ILE A 197 13.39 -0.68 -6.10
N TYR A 198 14.28 -1.49 -6.67
CA TYR A 198 13.90 -2.61 -7.52
C TYR A 198 13.81 -3.89 -6.70
N THR A 199 12.79 -4.69 -6.94
CA THR A 199 12.65 -6.03 -6.38
C THR A 199 12.33 -7.04 -7.48
N GLY A 200 12.53 -8.32 -7.23
CA GLY A 200 12.22 -9.35 -8.20
C GLY A 200 12.76 -10.70 -7.79
N PHE A 201 12.30 -11.76 -8.45
CA PHE A 201 12.90 -13.08 -8.27
C PHE A 201 14.33 -13.12 -8.80
N ASP A 202 15.14 -14.00 -8.23
CA ASP A 202 16.55 -14.13 -8.58
C ASP A 202 16.84 -15.52 -9.17
N ASP A 203 17.32 -15.55 -10.41
CA ASP A 203 17.58 -16.78 -11.16
C ASP A 203 18.82 -17.56 -10.67
N ARG A 204 19.47 -17.14 -9.57
CA ARG A 204 20.64 -17.84 -9.02
C ARG A 204 20.32 -19.20 -8.39
N SER A 205 19.06 -19.59 -8.26
CA SER A 205 18.69 -20.96 -7.85
C SER A 205 18.43 -21.84 -9.07
N GLY A 206 19.46 -22.35 -9.73
CA GLY A 206 19.25 -23.26 -10.86
C GLY A 206 20.47 -23.63 -11.69
N ARG A 207 21.67 -23.66 -11.11
CA ARG A 207 22.84 -24.22 -11.79
C ARG A 207 23.61 -25.15 -10.87
#